data_AF-A0A6I7PL26-F1
#
_entry.id   AF-A0A6I7PL26-F1
#
_cell.length_a   1.000
_cell.length_b   1.000
_cell.length_c   1.000
_cell.angle_alpha   90.00
_cell.angle_beta   90.00
_cell.angle_gamma   90.00
#
_symmetry.space_group_name_H-M   'P 1'
#
loop_
_entity.id
_entity.type
_entity.pdbx_description
1 polymer ?
#
loop_
_entity_poly.entity_id
_entity_poly.type
_entity_poly.pdbx_seq_one_letter_code
_entity_poly.pdbx_strand_id
1 'polypeptide(L)'
;MRLPSYLESSLEPLALMVQDRLAVIGGVVLLAIIAMALFAPLIATHDPRLINEIEDGSVLVRGEEAVWRLEPSLGPFALSGADSFGDQALVVGRAGTAFLRRDGRWAELRTGTTADLLDTAFGPDGSALVVGHGGTVLLVDGQRWQPIATPAPVELRGVAWIDDTSALIVGTGETLWRLDLAPSPVIRELASPVGRGFPLNAVARDADGTLLAVGDRGLALRYDPTSDQLALERLGTTRELNGLHITAAGTALAVGERGTLLRRAAGTTRWIADDAPDTRALRAGWIDDTGRALAVGRNGVILERAGEGEGWIRAETESERHLRTLFVLQGTMVALGSDLFVNRLLRALPFR
;
A
#
# COMPACT_ATOMS: atom_id res chain seq x y z
N MET A 1 33.01 -48.72 -34.07
CA MET A 1 33.26 -48.18 -32.72
C MET A 1 32.42 -48.99 -31.75
N ARG A 2 33.02 -49.71 -30.80
CA ARG A 2 32.26 -50.36 -29.72
C ARG A 2 31.80 -49.27 -28.74
N LEU A 3 30.53 -49.30 -28.36
CA LEU A 3 30.01 -48.38 -27.35
C LEU A 3 30.68 -48.68 -26.01
N PRO A 4 30.96 -47.67 -25.17
CA PRO A 4 31.44 -47.87 -23.82
C PRO A 4 30.50 -48.80 -23.03
N SER A 5 31.06 -49.69 -22.20
CA SER A 5 30.30 -50.74 -21.48
C SER A 5 29.17 -50.20 -20.60
N TYR A 6 29.31 -49.00 -20.05
CA TYR A 6 28.27 -48.35 -19.27
C TYR A 6 27.05 -47.93 -20.13
N LEU A 7 27.27 -47.53 -21.38
CA LEU A 7 26.20 -47.25 -22.33
C LEU A 7 25.47 -48.53 -22.74
N GLU A 8 26.20 -49.62 -22.97
CA GLU A 8 25.60 -50.94 -23.23
C GLU A 8 24.71 -51.40 -22.07
N SER A 9 25.16 -51.25 -20.82
CA SER A 9 24.36 -51.58 -19.64
C SER A 9 23.12 -50.69 -19.44
N SER A 10 23.16 -49.45 -19.94
CA SER A 10 22.01 -48.53 -19.86
C SER A 10 20.93 -48.80 -20.92
N LEU A 11 21.26 -49.57 -21.96
CA LEU A 11 20.32 -49.93 -23.04
C LEU A 11 19.46 -51.15 -22.70
N GLU A 12 19.91 -52.01 -21.79
CA GLU A 12 19.20 -53.22 -21.39
C GLU A 12 17.84 -52.92 -20.71
N PRO A 13 17.75 -51.96 -19.75
CA PRO A 13 16.47 -51.54 -19.18
C PRO A 13 15.56 -50.88 -20.22
N LEU A 14 16.11 -50.10 -21.15
CA LEU A 14 15.36 -49.47 -22.24
C LEU A 14 14.78 -50.50 -23.19
N ALA A 15 15.52 -51.56 -23.51
CA ALA A 15 15.04 -52.65 -24.36
C ALA A 15 13.86 -53.40 -23.72
N LEU A 16 13.91 -53.64 -22.41
CA LEU A 16 12.79 -54.22 -21.65
C LEU A 16 11.58 -53.26 -21.60
N MET A 17 11.84 -51.96 -21.44
CA MET A 17 10.79 -50.94 -21.39
C MET A 17 10.02 -50.81 -22.72
N VAL A 18 10.69 -51.02 -23.87
CA VAL A 18 10.06 -50.97 -25.21
C VAL A 18 9.13 -52.17 -25.46
N GLN A 19 9.29 -53.27 -24.73
CA GLN A 19 8.44 -54.46 -24.87
C GLN A 19 7.12 -54.35 -24.09
N ASP A 20 7.04 -53.46 -23.11
CA ASP A 20 5.83 -53.21 -22.31
C ASP A 20 5.02 -52.03 -22.90
N ARG A 21 3.77 -52.30 -23.32
CA ARG A 21 2.88 -51.28 -23.88
C ARG A 21 2.62 -50.11 -22.92
N LEU A 22 2.51 -50.37 -21.61
CA LEU A 22 2.24 -49.35 -20.60
C LEU A 22 3.46 -48.44 -20.43
N ALA A 23 4.65 -49.04 -20.42
CA ALA A 23 5.90 -48.30 -20.29
C ALA A 23 6.23 -47.47 -21.54
N VAL A 24 5.90 -47.97 -22.74
CA VAL A 24 5.97 -47.21 -23.99
C VAL A 24 5.04 -46.00 -23.96
N ILE A 25 3.77 -46.17 -23.54
CA ILE A 25 2.82 -45.06 -23.42
C ILE A 25 3.34 -44.02 -22.41
N GLY A 26 3.82 -44.46 -21.24
CA GLY A 26 4.42 -43.57 -20.24
C GLY A 26 5.62 -42.79 -20.78
N GLY A 27 6.50 -43.44 -21.54
CA GLY A 27 7.64 -42.80 -22.20
C GLY A 27 7.24 -41.75 -23.24
N VAL A 28 6.20 -42.02 -24.04
CA VAL A 28 5.66 -41.06 -25.01
C VAL A 28 5.07 -39.83 -24.31
N VAL A 29 4.31 -40.03 -23.22
CA VAL A 29 3.76 -38.92 -22.42
C VAL A 29 4.87 -38.09 -21.79
N LEU A 30 5.89 -38.73 -21.21
CA LEU A 30 7.03 -38.03 -20.63
C LEU A 30 7.80 -37.22 -21.67
N LEU A 31 8.06 -37.80 -22.85
CA LEU A 31 8.70 -37.10 -23.95
C LEU A 31 7.85 -35.93 -24.45
N ALA A 32 6.53 -36.05 -24.48
CA ALA A 32 5.62 -34.96 -24.83
C ALA A 32 5.67 -33.82 -23.80
N ILE A 33 5.72 -34.13 -22.49
CA ILE A 33 5.88 -33.12 -21.43
C ILE A 33 7.24 -32.43 -21.52
N ILE A 34 8.32 -33.19 -21.70
CA ILE A 34 9.68 -32.64 -21.86
C ILE A 34 9.76 -31.76 -23.10
N ALA A 35 9.19 -32.20 -24.23
CA ALA A 35 9.11 -31.40 -25.45
C ALA A 35 8.31 -30.11 -25.18
N MET A 36 7.14 -30.20 -24.55
CA MET A 36 6.34 -29.02 -24.20
C MET A 36 7.13 -28.04 -23.32
N ALA A 37 7.88 -28.52 -22.32
CA ALA A 37 8.71 -27.69 -21.46
C ALA A 37 9.90 -27.04 -22.20
N LEU A 38 10.57 -27.78 -23.09
CA LEU A 38 11.69 -27.27 -23.90
C LEU A 38 11.25 -26.27 -24.97
N PHE A 39 10.06 -26.46 -25.54
CA PHE A 39 9.47 -25.54 -26.52
C PHE A 39 8.63 -24.42 -25.90
N ALA A 40 8.30 -24.49 -24.61
CA ALA A 40 7.55 -23.44 -23.91
C ALA A 40 8.17 -22.04 -24.09
N PRO A 41 9.51 -21.83 -24.03
CA PRO A 41 10.11 -20.53 -24.30
C PRO A 41 10.01 -20.07 -25.77
N LEU A 42 9.90 -21.00 -26.72
CA LEU A 42 9.78 -20.72 -28.16
C LEU A 42 8.32 -20.44 -28.57
N ILE A 43 7.36 -21.03 -27.85
CA ILE A 43 5.92 -20.83 -28.04
C ILE A 43 5.41 -19.68 -27.18
N ALA A 44 6.16 -19.26 -26.15
CA ALA A 44 5.84 -18.11 -25.34
C ALA A 44 5.68 -16.87 -26.24
N THR A 45 4.45 -16.37 -26.35
CA THR A 45 4.12 -15.14 -27.10
C THR A 45 4.65 -13.88 -26.41
N HIS A 46 5.31 -14.02 -25.25
CA HIS A 46 5.96 -12.97 -24.49
C HIS A 46 7.41 -13.35 -24.19
N ASP A 47 8.31 -12.37 -24.14
CA ASP A 47 9.61 -12.55 -23.50
C ASP A 47 9.37 -12.65 -21.98
N PRO A 48 9.78 -13.74 -21.30
CA PRO A 48 9.63 -13.86 -19.84
C PRO A 48 10.40 -12.79 -19.05
N ARG A 49 11.32 -12.05 -19.69
CA ARG A 49 11.96 -10.84 -19.14
C ARG A 49 11.18 -9.55 -19.39
N LEU A 50 10.06 -9.60 -20.12
CA LEU A 50 9.17 -8.47 -20.42
C LEU A 50 7.85 -8.50 -19.63
N ILE A 51 7.72 -9.35 -18.60
CA ILE A 51 6.80 -9.06 -17.49
C ILE A 51 7.42 -7.90 -16.71
N ASN A 52 7.44 -6.72 -17.32
CA ASN A 52 7.99 -5.52 -16.73
C ASN A 52 6.83 -4.80 -16.08
N GLU A 53 6.73 -4.93 -14.76
CA GLU A 53 6.12 -3.89 -13.94
C GLU A 53 6.88 -2.59 -14.29
N ILE A 54 6.22 -1.70 -15.03
CA ILE A 54 6.77 -0.36 -15.29
C ILE A 54 6.25 0.52 -14.17
N GLU A 55 7.18 0.95 -13.33
CA GLU A 55 6.89 1.92 -12.28
C GLU A 55 6.31 3.21 -12.87
N ASP A 56 5.26 3.69 -12.22
CA ASP A 56 4.43 4.77 -12.73
C ASP A 56 3.68 5.43 -11.57
N GLY A 57 3.64 6.76 -11.56
CA GLY A 57 2.89 7.57 -10.61
C GLY A 57 1.42 7.64 -10.98
N SER A 58 0.76 6.49 -10.93
CA SER A 58 -0.59 6.30 -11.46
C SER A 58 -1.64 7.05 -10.66
N VAL A 59 -2.58 7.67 -11.37
CA VAL A 59 -3.68 8.46 -10.80
C VAL A 59 -5.00 7.95 -11.34
N LEU A 60 -5.88 7.48 -10.46
CA LEU A 60 -7.27 7.19 -10.79
C LEU A 60 -8.16 8.20 -10.07
N VAL A 61 -9.10 8.78 -10.80
CA VAL A 61 -10.04 9.77 -10.27
C VAL A 61 -11.46 9.28 -10.45
N ARG A 62 -12.26 9.42 -9.40
CA ARG A 62 -13.69 9.19 -9.42
C ARG A 62 -14.42 10.49 -9.09
N GLY A 63 -15.09 11.02 -10.10
CA GLY A 63 -15.97 12.18 -9.98
C GLY A 63 -17.42 11.79 -9.65
N GLU A 64 -18.35 12.69 -9.97
CA GLU A 64 -19.79 12.53 -9.68
C GLU A 64 -20.44 11.38 -10.45
N GLU A 65 -19.94 11.04 -11.63
CA GLU A 65 -20.49 9.99 -12.50
C GLU A 65 -20.25 8.55 -11.99
N ALA A 66 -19.68 8.40 -10.79
CA ALA A 66 -19.45 7.11 -10.14
C ALA A 66 -18.58 6.10 -10.91
N VAL A 67 -17.76 6.58 -11.85
CA VAL A 67 -16.82 5.77 -12.62
C VAL A 67 -15.39 6.23 -12.35
N TRP A 68 -14.49 5.26 -12.13
CA TRP A 68 -13.05 5.51 -12.00
C TRP A 68 -12.42 5.71 -13.37
N ARG A 69 -11.69 6.81 -13.53
CA ARG A 69 -10.97 7.16 -14.75
C ARG A 69 -9.48 7.26 -14.47
N LEU A 70 -8.69 6.65 -15.34
CA LEU A 70 -7.24 6.82 -15.33
C LEU A 70 -6.89 8.20 -15.87
N GLU A 71 -6.18 8.99 -15.07
CA GLU A 71 -5.61 10.27 -15.46
C GLU A 71 -4.15 10.12 -15.92
N PRO A 72 -3.57 11.14 -16.57
CA PRO A 72 -2.15 11.15 -16.87
C PRO A 72 -1.30 10.89 -15.62
N SER A 73 -0.29 10.04 -15.79
CA SER A 73 0.68 9.75 -14.74
C SER A 73 1.39 11.02 -14.27
N LEU A 74 1.67 11.09 -12.96
CA LEU A 74 2.46 12.17 -12.39
C LEU A 74 3.96 11.99 -12.60
N GLY A 75 4.42 10.83 -13.05
CA GLY A 75 5.84 10.60 -13.29
C GLY A 75 6.22 9.12 -13.30
N PRO A 76 7.51 8.81 -13.43
CA PRO A 76 7.99 7.43 -13.54
C PRO A 76 8.11 6.70 -12.18
N PHE A 77 7.81 7.37 -11.07
CA PHE A 77 7.98 6.83 -9.73
C PHE A 77 6.64 6.60 -9.05
N ALA A 78 6.57 5.51 -8.31
CA ALA A 78 5.36 5.17 -7.56
C ALA A 78 5.06 6.17 -6.46
N LEU A 79 3.77 6.40 -6.24
CA LEU A 79 3.25 7.26 -5.18
C LEU A 79 2.89 6.39 -3.97
N SER A 80 3.31 6.80 -2.78
CA SER A 80 3.23 5.98 -1.56
C SER A 80 2.27 6.56 -0.52
N GLY A 81 2.33 7.87 -0.29
CA GLY A 81 1.58 8.57 0.75
C GLY A 81 0.86 9.79 0.19
N ALA A 82 -0.30 10.10 0.75
CA ALA A 82 -1.08 11.26 0.36
C ALA A 82 -1.95 11.73 1.51
N ASP A 83 -2.11 13.04 1.62
CA ASP A 83 -3.08 13.65 2.53
C ASP A 83 -3.65 14.93 1.90
N SER A 84 -4.78 15.39 2.43
CA SER A 84 -5.50 16.55 1.92
C SER A 84 -5.93 17.48 3.05
N PHE A 85 -5.80 18.78 2.80
CA PHE A 85 -6.21 19.83 3.73
C PHE A 85 -6.83 20.99 2.95
N GLY A 86 -8.05 21.38 3.32
CA GLY A 86 -8.79 22.42 2.60
C GLY A 86 -9.04 22.04 1.13
N ASP A 87 -8.44 22.80 0.21
CA ASP A 87 -8.54 22.63 -1.25
C ASP A 87 -7.27 22.06 -1.89
N GLN A 88 -6.32 21.61 -1.07
CA GLN A 88 -5.05 21.06 -1.52
C GLN A 88 -4.83 19.61 -1.07
N ALA A 89 -4.01 18.90 -1.84
CA ALA A 89 -3.52 17.58 -1.47
C ALA A 89 -2.02 17.47 -1.75
N LEU A 90 -1.26 16.92 -0.81
CA LEU A 90 0.15 16.62 -0.96
C LEU A 90 0.30 15.13 -1.17
N VAL A 91 1.05 14.76 -2.19
CA VAL A 91 1.36 13.37 -2.54
C VAL A 91 2.85 13.20 -2.54
N VAL A 92 3.33 12.11 -1.96
CA VAL A 92 4.75 11.77 -1.87
C VAL A 92 4.99 10.34 -2.33
N GLY A 93 6.21 10.04 -2.76
CA GLY A 93 6.53 8.73 -3.31
C GLY A 93 8.01 8.42 -3.40
N ARG A 94 8.34 7.46 -4.26
CA ARG A 94 9.69 6.94 -4.43
C ARG A 94 10.65 7.96 -5.01
N ALA A 95 11.94 7.78 -4.73
CA ALA A 95 13.02 8.68 -5.17
C ALA A 95 12.83 10.15 -4.75
N GLY A 96 12.17 10.40 -3.61
CA GLY A 96 11.90 11.75 -3.13
C GLY A 96 10.85 12.52 -3.93
N THR A 97 10.03 11.83 -4.73
CA THR A 97 9.00 12.45 -5.57
C THR A 97 7.90 13.07 -4.72
N ALA A 98 7.48 14.30 -5.04
CA ALA A 98 6.34 14.94 -4.40
C ALA A 98 5.54 15.83 -5.37
N PHE A 99 4.21 15.82 -5.21
CA PHE A 99 3.29 16.65 -5.99
C PHE A 99 2.27 17.33 -5.08
N LEU A 100 1.99 18.60 -5.35
CA LEU A 100 0.89 19.34 -4.75
C LEU A 100 -0.25 19.44 -5.76
N ARG A 101 -1.45 19.02 -5.35
CA ARG A 101 -2.69 19.30 -6.07
C ARG A 101 -3.35 20.53 -5.48
N ARG A 102 -3.70 21.51 -6.31
CA ARG A 102 -4.54 22.66 -5.94
C ARG A 102 -5.38 23.07 -7.15
N ASP A 103 -6.65 23.43 -6.93
CA ASP A 103 -7.58 23.83 -8.00
C ASP A 103 -7.65 22.80 -9.16
N GLY A 104 -7.58 21.51 -8.82
CA GLY A 104 -7.59 20.41 -9.79
C GLY A 104 -6.32 20.25 -10.62
N ARG A 105 -5.25 21.03 -10.36
CA ARG A 105 -3.97 20.95 -11.07
C ARG A 105 -2.87 20.39 -10.19
N TRP A 106 -1.96 19.64 -10.81
CA TRP A 106 -0.78 19.08 -10.17
C TRP A 106 0.46 19.95 -10.43
N ALA A 107 1.27 20.14 -9.38
CA ALA A 107 2.58 20.78 -9.46
C ALA A 107 3.63 19.93 -8.75
N GLU A 108 4.73 19.62 -9.43
CA GLU A 108 5.87 18.90 -8.84
C GLU A 108 6.62 19.80 -7.85
N LEU A 109 6.99 19.23 -6.70
CA LEU A 109 7.74 19.91 -5.65
C LEU A 109 9.15 19.32 -5.53
N ARG A 110 10.13 20.18 -5.21
CA ARG A 110 11.50 19.74 -4.91
C ARG A 110 11.64 19.47 -3.42
N THR A 111 11.81 18.21 -3.06
CA THR A 111 11.93 17.76 -1.67
C THR A 111 13.33 17.90 -1.08
N GLY A 112 14.36 17.93 -1.94
CA GLY A 112 15.76 18.00 -1.52
C GLY A 112 16.35 16.66 -1.05
N THR A 113 15.62 15.56 -1.22
CA THR A 113 16.06 14.20 -0.89
C THR A 113 15.77 13.24 -2.04
N THR A 114 16.45 12.11 -2.06
CA THR A 114 16.16 10.97 -2.95
C THR A 114 15.64 9.76 -2.19
N ALA A 115 15.41 9.89 -0.88
CA ALA A 115 14.82 8.82 -0.08
C ALA A 115 13.38 8.55 -0.52
N ASP A 116 12.96 7.29 -0.42
CA ASP A 116 11.55 6.95 -0.65
C ASP A 116 10.70 7.53 0.49
N LEU A 117 9.74 8.37 0.12
CA LEU A 117 8.78 8.99 1.04
C LEU A 117 7.55 8.08 1.11
N LEU A 118 7.10 7.77 2.33
CA LEU A 118 6.09 6.74 2.57
C LEU A 118 4.75 7.32 3.02
N ASP A 119 4.77 8.38 3.84
CA ASP A 119 3.55 8.98 4.36
C ASP A 119 3.68 10.49 4.55
N THR A 120 2.55 11.18 4.56
CA THR A 120 2.45 12.63 4.76
C THR A 120 1.20 12.95 5.56
N ALA A 121 1.27 13.96 6.43
CA ALA A 121 0.12 14.46 7.18
C ALA A 121 0.13 15.98 7.26
N PHE A 122 -0.97 16.62 6.85
CA PHE A 122 -1.19 18.04 7.05
C PHE A 122 -1.51 18.34 8.52
N GLY A 123 -0.87 19.39 9.02
CA GLY A 123 -1.16 20.01 10.30
C GLY A 123 -2.33 20.99 10.20
N PRO A 124 -2.84 21.46 11.34
CA PRO A 124 -4.00 22.34 11.40
C PRO A 124 -3.76 23.73 10.77
N ASP A 125 -2.49 24.14 10.63
CA ASP A 125 -2.07 25.41 10.01
C ASP A 125 -1.78 25.30 8.51
N GLY A 126 -1.93 24.09 7.93
CA GLY A 126 -1.62 23.80 6.53
C GLY A 126 -0.15 23.49 6.26
N SER A 127 0.73 23.46 7.28
CA SER A 127 2.03 22.80 7.19
C SER A 127 1.84 21.29 7.06
N ALA A 128 2.87 20.55 6.62
CA ALA A 128 2.80 19.10 6.56
C ALA A 128 4.07 18.45 7.09
N LEU A 129 3.93 17.26 7.67
CA LEU A 129 5.05 16.37 7.97
C LEU A 129 5.09 15.27 6.92
N VAL A 130 6.29 14.96 6.45
CA VAL A 130 6.54 13.86 5.51
C VAL A 130 7.58 12.93 6.10
N VAL A 131 7.32 11.62 6.06
CA VAL A 131 8.19 10.60 6.61
C VAL A 131 8.54 9.53 5.57
N GLY A 132 9.67 8.85 5.75
CA GLY A 132 10.08 7.80 4.80
C GLY A 132 11.30 6.99 5.22
N HIS A 133 11.96 6.42 4.21
CA HIS A 133 13.12 5.54 4.39
C HIS A 133 14.30 6.26 5.04
N GLY A 134 15.15 5.49 5.73
CA GLY A 134 16.41 5.97 6.31
C GLY A 134 16.25 7.03 7.40
N GLY A 135 15.11 7.07 8.08
CA GLY A 135 14.80 8.04 9.12
C GLY A 135 14.48 9.42 8.54
N THR A 136 13.99 9.51 7.30
CA THR A 136 13.65 10.79 6.68
C THR A 136 12.43 11.38 7.36
N VAL A 137 12.56 12.57 7.94
CA VAL A 137 11.46 13.40 8.44
C VAL A 137 11.65 14.80 7.87
N LEU A 138 10.63 15.31 7.17
CA LEU A 138 10.63 16.64 6.56
C LEU A 138 9.43 17.43 7.09
N LEU A 139 9.66 18.65 7.57
CA LEU A 139 8.63 19.64 7.82
C LEU A 139 8.47 20.51 6.58
N VAL A 140 7.25 20.55 6.05
CA VAL A 140 6.88 21.26 4.84
C VAL A 140 6.03 22.46 5.22
N ASP A 141 6.54 23.65 4.90
CA ASP A 141 5.81 24.92 5.05
C ASP A 141 5.73 25.61 3.69
N GLY A 142 4.56 25.51 3.05
CA GLY A 142 4.34 25.93 1.68
C GLY A 142 5.22 25.14 0.68
N GLN A 143 6.29 25.78 0.19
CA GLN A 143 7.27 25.15 -0.71
C GLN A 143 8.61 24.84 -0.03
N ARG A 144 8.76 25.15 1.26
CA ARG A 144 10.01 24.92 1.99
C ARG A 144 9.98 23.54 2.62
N TRP A 145 10.97 22.72 2.28
CA TRP A 145 11.18 21.39 2.82
C TRP A 145 12.36 21.42 3.80
N GLN A 146 12.07 21.29 5.09
CA GLN A 146 13.06 21.39 6.16
C GLN A 146 13.30 20.01 6.76
N PRO A 147 14.50 19.42 6.62
CA PRO A 147 14.80 18.15 7.23
C PRO A 147 14.91 18.27 8.75
N ILE A 148 14.32 17.32 9.47
CA ILE A 148 14.44 17.17 10.92
C ILE A 148 15.39 16.00 11.19
N ALA A 149 16.41 16.25 12.02
CA ALA A 149 17.37 15.21 12.39
C ALA A 149 16.69 14.13 13.24
N THR A 150 16.95 12.87 12.92
CA THR A 150 16.36 11.71 13.59
C THR A 150 17.41 10.92 14.38
N PRO A 151 17.00 10.21 15.45
CA PRO A 151 17.95 9.48 16.30
C PRO A 151 18.50 8.20 15.64
N ALA A 152 17.81 7.65 14.64
CA ALA A 152 18.21 6.43 13.95
C ALA A 152 17.72 6.37 12.49
N PRO A 153 18.43 5.68 11.58
CA PRO A 153 18.02 5.55 10.18
C PRO A 153 17.03 4.39 9.98
N VAL A 154 15.83 4.50 10.58
CA VAL A 154 14.76 3.48 10.48
C VAL A 154 13.77 3.82 9.37
N GLU A 155 13.06 2.83 8.84
CA GLU A 155 11.96 3.09 7.91
C GLU A 155 10.72 3.56 8.68
N LEU A 156 10.31 4.81 8.41
CA LEU A 156 9.15 5.47 9.00
C LEU A 156 7.96 5.36 8.04
N ARG A 157 6.84 4.81 8.51
CA ARG A 157 5.70 4.39 7.67
C ARG A 157 4.44 5.21 7.87
N GLY A 158 4.30 5.86 9.03
CA GLY A 158 3.12 6.64 9.35
C GLY A 158 3.44 7.88 10.17
N VAL A 159 2.71 8.96 9.93
CA VAL A 159 2.79 10.19 10.73
C VAL A 159 1.41 10.78 10.97
N ALA A 160 1.14 11.24 12.19
CA ALA A 160 -0.08 11.97 12.52
C ALA A 160 0.22 13.07 13.53
N TRP A 161 -0.38 14.25 13.30
CA TRP A 161 -0.30 15.36 14.24
C TRP A 161 -1.06 15.05 15.53
N ILE A 162 -0.46 15.40 16.66
CA ILE A 162 -1.07 15.35 18.00
C ILE A 162 -1.83 16.67 18.23
N ASP A 163 -1.18 17.77 17.89
CA ASP A 163 -1.68 19.15 17.99
C ASP A 163 -0.94 20.04 16.95
N ASP A 164 -0.90 21.36 17.15
CA ASP A 164 -0.25 22.32 16.26
C ASP A 164 1.29 22.34 16.36
N THR A 165 1.86 21.67 17.37
CA THR A 165 3.31 21.71 17.64
C THR A 165 3.92 20.35 17.87
N SER A 166 3.15 19.26 17.84
CA SER A 166 3.66 17.92 18.06
C SER A 166 2.97 16.86 17.20
N ALA A 167 3.67 15.75 16.95
CA ALA A 167 3.23 14.65 16.13
C ALA A 167 3.73 13.31 16.66
N LEU A 168 3.02 12.23 16.31
CA LEU A 168 3.46 10.86 16.49
C LEU A 168 3.89 10.27 15.15
N ILE A 169 5.07 9.68 15.13
CA ILE A 169 5.66 9.03 13.98
C ILE A 169 5.83 7.55 14.32
N VAL A 170 5.46 6.67 13.39
CA VAL A 170 5.56 5.22 13.55
C VAL A 170 6.31 4.56 12.40
N GLY A 171 6.88 3.39 12.64
CA GLY A 171 7.61 2.68 11.60
C GLY A 171 8.00 1.25 11.94
N THR A 172 9.04 0.79 11.24
CA THR A 172 9.61 -0.56 11.41
C THR A 172 10.16 -0.77 12.82
N GLY A 173 10.18 -2.03 13.27
CA GLY A 173 10.76 -2.38 14.57
C GLY A 173 9.98 -1.85 15.79
N GLU A 174 8.66 -1.65 15.69
CA GLU A 174 7.84 -0.97 16.71
C GLU A 174 8.32 0.46 17.03
N THR A 175 8.94 1.15 16.06
CA THR A 175 9.33 2.55 16.22
C THR A 175 8.10 3.40 16.54
N LEU A 176 8.16 4.12 17.67
CA LEU A 176 7.17 5.09 18.13
C LEU A 176 7.93 6.34 18.58
N TRP A 177 7.82 7.43 17.81
CA TRP A 177 8.53 8.67 18.08
C TRP A 177 7.54 9.81 18.26
N ARG A 178 7.64 10.51 19.39
CA ARG A 178 7.00 11.81 19.56
C ARG A 178 7.93 12.89 19.03
N LEU A 179 7.46 13.66 18.08
CA LEU A 179 8.12 14.86 17.57
C LEU A 179 7.46 16.08 18.22
N ASP A 180 8.24 16.92 18.88
CA ASP A 180 7.82 18.24 19.36
C ASP A 180 8.59 19.32 18.57
N LEU A 181 7.89 20.22 17.89
CA LEU A 181 8.44 21.22 16.97
C LEU A 181 8.87 22.52 17.65
N ALA A 182 8.25 22.87 18.77
CA ALA A 182 8.49 24.10 19.50
C ALA A 182 9.27 23.86 20.81
N PRO A 183 10.26 24.70 21.17
CA PRO A 183 10.79 25.86 20.43
C PRO A 183 11.72 25.48 19.25
N SER A 184 12.12 24.21 19.18
CA SER A 184 12.90 23.62 18.09
C SER A 184 12.57 22.14 17.97
N PRO A 185 12.69 21.51 16.79
CA PRO A 185 12.39 20.10 16.61
C PRO A 185 13.20 19.18 17.53
N VAL A 186 12.50 18.40 18.35
CA VAL A 186 13.07 17.36 19.21
C VAL A 186 12.25 16.09 19.02
N ILE A 187 12.94 14.96 18.86
CA ILE A 187 12.32 13.64 18.80
C ILE A 187 12.62 12.88 20.08
N ARG A 188 11.56 12.34 20.70
CA ARG A 188 11.63 11.44 21.84
C ARG A 188 11.06 10.07 21.47
N GLU A 189 11.83 9.03 21.71
CA GLU A 189 11.36 7.66 21.54
C GLU A 189 10.42 7.25 22.69
N LEU A 190 9.29 6.64 22.33
CA LEU A 190 8.32 6.09 23.26
C LEU A 190 8.49 4.57 23.33
N ALA A 191 8.48 4.01 24.53
CA ALA A 191 8.62 2.58 24.71
C ALA A 191 7.31 1.85 24.34
N SER A 192 7.40 0.96 23.35
CA SER A 192 6.30 0.03 23.02
C SER A 192 5.99 -0.86 24.24
N PRO A 193 4.70 -1.00 24.65
CA PRO A 193 4.30 -1.92 25.70
C PRO A 193 4.41 -3.40 25.28
N VAL A 194 4.67 -3.67 23.99
CA VAL A 194 4.79 -5.02 23.42
C VAL A 194 6.26 -5.43 23.33
N GLY A 195 7.12 -4.56 22.80
CA GLY A 195 8.56 -4.77 22.68
C GLY A 195 8.96 -6.00 21.87
N ARG A 196 8.23 -6.31 20.79
CA ARG A 196 8.48 -7.47 19.91
C ARG A 196 9.05 -7.09 18.53
N GLY A 197 9.14 -5.81 18.23
CA GLY A 197 9.68 -5.30 16.97
C GLY A 197 8.78 -5.51 15.75
N PHE A 198 7.48 -5.74 15.93
CA PHE A 198 6.52 -5.74 14.83
C PHE A 198 6.35 -4.34 14.20
N PRO A 199 6.50 -4.19 12.87
CA PRO A 199 6.27 -2.91 12.20
C PRO A 199 4.89 -2.31 12.50
N LEU A 200 4.87 -0.99 12.67
CA LEU A 200 3.66 -0.16 12.63
C LEU A 200 3.60 0.52 11.26
N ASN A 201 2.44 0.44 10.62
CA ASN A 201 2.26 0.80 9.21
C ASN A 201 1.48 2.10 9.02
N ALA A 202 0.56 2.43 9.93
CA ALA A 202 -0.24 3.66 9.86
C ALA A 202 -0.55 4.18 11.27
N VAL A 203 -0.80 5.48 11.36
CA VAL A 203 -1.22 6.14 12.60
C VAL A 203 -2.24 7.23 12.27
N ALA A 204 -3.25 7.40 13.13
CA ALA A 204 -4.25 8.45 12.97
C ALA A 204 -4.66 9.00 14.34
N ARG A 205 -4.98 10.30 14.38
CA ARG A 205 -5.56 10.95 15.57
C ARG A 205 -7.05 10.68 15.64
N ASP A 206 -7.53 10.39 16.84
CA ASP A 206 -8.91 10.09 17.16
C ASP A 206 -9.64 11.33 17.73
N ALA A 207 -10.96 11.28 17.80
CA ALA A 207 -11.80 12.40 18.23
C ALA A 207 -11.54 12.85 19.69
N ASP A 208 -11.05 11.94 20.54
CA ASP A 208 -10.66 12.21 21.92
C ASP A 208 -9.24 12.79 22.05
N GLY A 209 -8.53 12.99 20.94
CA GLY A 209 -7.16 13.48 20.90
C GLY A 209 -6.09 12.40 21.10
N THR A 210 -6.48 11.16 21.38
CA THR A 210 -5.54 10.03 21.39
C THR A 210 -5.14 9.64 19.97
N LEU A 211 -4.06 8.88 19.82
CA LEU A 211 -3.57 8.42 18.52
C LEU A 211 -3.59 6.90 18.49
N LEU A 212 -4.14 6.35 17.41
CA LEU A 212 -4.14 4.91 17.17
C LEU A 212 -3.13 4.59 16.09
N ALA A 213 -2.15 3.74 16.42
CA ALA A 213 -1.21 3.16 15.48
C ALA A 213 -1.57 1.70 15.22
N VAL A 214 -1.46 1.25 13.96
CA VAL A 214 -1.76 -0.13 13.55
C VAL A 214 -0.62 -0.70 12.73
N GLY A 215 -0.46 -2.03 12.72
CA GLY A 215 0.59 -2.67 11.95
C GLY A 215 0.48 -4.19 11.83
N ASP A 216 1.65 -4.82 11.83
CA ASP A 216 1.78 -6.25 11.54
C ASP A 216 1.11 -7.13 12.59
N ARG A 217 0.64 -8.30 12.15
CA ARG A 217 -0.02 -9.30 13.01
C ARG A 217 -1.23 -8.77 13.80
N GLY A 218 -1.86 -7.69 13.31
CA GLY A 218 -2.99 -7.05 13.97
C GLY A 218 -2.60 -6.24 15.19
N LEU A 219 -1.31 -5.88 15.34
CA LEU A 219 -0.85 -4.99 16.40
C LEU A 219 -1.56 -3.64 16.26
N ALA A 220 -2.15 -3.19 17.35
CA ALA A 220 -2.72 -1.86 17.47
C ALA A 220 -2.36 -1.26 18.83
N LEU A 221 -1.84 -0.04 18.82
CA LEU A 221 -1.37 0.68 19.99
C LEU A 221 -2.06 2.03 20.06
N ARG A 222 -2.65 2.35 21.21
CA ARG A 222 -3.21 3.65 21.49
C ARG A 222 -2.24 4.46 22.35
N TYR A 223 -1.93 5.67 21.89
CA TYR A 223 -1.14 6.66 22.60
C TYR A 223 -2.05 7.78 23.10
N ASP A 224 -2.01 8.05 24.40
CA ASP A 224 -2.66 9.20 25.01
C ASP A 224 -1.61 10.30 25.28
N PRO A 225 -1.64 11.42 24.51
CA PRO A 225 -0.67 12.50 24.67
C PRO A 225 -0.84 13.28 25.99
N THR A 226 -1.99 13.18 26.66
CA THR A 226 -2.27 13.87 27.93
C THR A 226 -1.60 13.17 29.10
N SER A 227 -1.68 11.84 29.13
CA SER A 227 -1.07 11.01 30.17
C SER A 227 0.32 10.47 29.80
N ASP A 228 0.74 10.68 28.55
CA ASP A 228 1.98 10.15 27.98
C ASP A 228 2.06 8.61 28.10
N GLN A 229 0.93 7.93 27.90
CA GLN A 229 0.80 6.48 28.04
C GLN A 229 0.52 5.79 26.70
N LEU A 230 1.08 4.59 26.56
CA LEU A 230 0.80 3.67 25.45
C LEU A 230 0.09 2.42 25.98
N ALA A 231 -0.98 2.02 25.31
CA ALA A 231 -1.73 0.81 25.63
C ALA A 231 -2.06 0.00 24.39
N LEU A 232 -2.21 -1.32 24.56
CA LEU A 232 -2.70 -2.20 23.50
C LEU A 232 -4.18 -1.98 23.25
N GLU A 233 -4.57 -1.89 21.98
CA GLU A 233 -5.96 -1.91 21.56
C GLU A 233 -6.30 -3.20 20.81
N ARG A 234 -7.51 -3.72 21.03
CA ARG A 234 -7.99 -4.93 20.36
C ARG A 234 -8.94 -4.57 19.25
N LEU A 235 -8.45 -4.65 18.01
CA LEU A 235 -9.24 -4.45 16.79
C LEU A 235 -9.99 -5.71 16.35
N GLY A 236 -9.67 -6.87 16.94
CA GLY A 236 -10.35 -8.14 16.64
C GLY A 236 -9.79 -8.92 15.44
N THR A 237 -8.56 -8.61 15.01
CA THR A 237 -7.85 -9.33 13.94
C THR A 237 -6.44 -9.68 14.35
N THR A 238 -5.86 -10.70 13.71
CA THR A 238 -4.42 -11.01 13.74
C THR A 238 -3.77 -10.79 12.38
N ARG A 239 -4.51 -10.23 11.42
CA ARG A 239 -4.00 -9.90 10.09
C ARG A 239 -3.25 -8.56 10.15
N GLU A 240 -2.24 -8.44 9.32
CA GLU A 240 -1.52 -7.18 9.13
C GLU A 240 -2.49 -6.09 8.65
N LEU A 241 -2.39 -4.93 9.29
CA LEU A 241 -3.13 -3.72 8.97
C LEU A 241 -2.17 -2.77 8.26
N ASN A 242 -2.57 -2.31 7.08
CA ASN A 242 -1.76 -1.49 6.19
C ASN A 242 -2.15 0.00 6.25
N GLY A 243 -3.42 0.30 6.50
CA GLY A 243 -3.94 1.66 6.49
C GLY A 243 -4.99 1.89 7.57
N LEU A 244 -5.10 3.14 8.01
CA LEU A 244 -6.03 3.58 9.04
C LEU A 244 -6.52 4.99 8.71
N HIS A 245 -7.83 5.19 8.76
CA HIS A 245 -8.44 6.51 8.66
C HIS A 245 -9.45 6.69 9.79
N ILE A 246 -9.41 7.83 10.48
CA ILE A 246 -10.32 8.21 11.55
C ILE A 246 -10.84 9.62 11.26
N THR A 247 -12.15 9.80 11.28
CA THR A 247 -12.79 11.11 11.10
C THR A 247 -12.68 11.95 12.37
N ALA A 248 -12.94 13.25 12.26
CA ALA A 248 -13.00 14.15 13.41
C ALA A 248 -14.07 13.74 14.46
N ALA A 249 -15.14 13.03 14.06
CA ALA A 249 -16.14 12.51 15.00
C ALA A 249 -15.78 11.12 15.57
N GLY A 250 -14.71 10.50 15.10
CA GLY A 250 -14.20 9.21 15.60
C GLY A 250 -14.70 7.98 14.84
N THR A 251 -15.39 8.17 13.71
CA THR A 251 -15.71 7.08 12.78
C THR A 251 -14.41 6.60 12.15
N ALA A 252 -14.13 5.29 12.21
CA ALA A 252 -12.83 4.76 11.79
C ALA A 252 -12.96 3.58 10.83
N LEU A 253 -11.95 3.45 9.96
CA LEU A 253 -11.75 2.33 9.06
C LEU A 253 -10.27 1.92 9.12
N ALA A 254 -10.01 0.67 9.47
CA ALA A 254 -8.70 0.04 9.33
C ALA A 254 -8.77 -1.03 8.22
N VAL A 255 -7.77 -1.03 7.34
CA VAL A 255 -7.70 -1.94 6.20
C VAL A 255 -6.39 -2.72 6.20
N GLY A 256 -6.37 -3.90 5.57
CA GLY A 256 -5.16 -4.72 5.59
C GLY A 256 -5.15 -5.94 4.67
N GLU A 257 -4.32 -6.90 5.06
CA GLU A 257 -4.09 -8.12 4.28
C GLU A 257 -5.33 -8.99 4.17
N ARG A 258 -5.41 -9.77 3.08
CA ARG A 258 -6.54 -10.67 2.79
C ARG A 258 -7.93 -10.00 2.79
N GLY A 259 -8.04 -8.77 2.28
CA GLY A 259 -9.30 -8.02 2.25
C GLY A 259 -9.81 -7.61 3.63
N THR A 260 -8.92 -7.42 4.62
CA THR A 260 -9.36 -7.02 5.97
C THR A 260 -9.98 -5.64 5.94
N LEU A 261 -11.23 -5.53 6.42
CA LEU A 261 -11.99 -4.30 6.60
C LEU A 261 -12.53 -4.27 8.02
N LEU A 262 -12.05 -3.35 8.86
CA LEU A 262 -12.54 -3.16 10.22
C LEU A 262 -13.08 -1.75 10.36
N ARG A 263 -14.33 -1.62 10.82
CA ARG A 263 -14.97 -0.33 11.07
C ARG A 263 -15.29 -0.11 12.53
N ARG A 264 -15.29 1.15 12.93
CA ARG A 264 -15.77 1.61 14.24
C ARG A 264 -16.65 2.83 14.04
N ALA A 265 -17.82 2.85 14.68
CA ALA A 265 -18.72 4.00 14.64
C ALA A 265 -18.26 5.07 15.65
N ALA A 266 -18.53 6.34 15.34
CA ALA A 266 -18.31 7.47 16.25
C ALA A 266 -18.91 7.22 17.64
N GLY A 267 -18.19 7.63 18.69
CA GLY A 267 -18.62 7.46 20.08
C GLY A 267 -18.57 6.02 20.61
N THR A 268 -18.04 5.06 19.85
CA THR A 268 -17.91 3.66 20.27
C THR A 268 -16.45 3.23 20.30
N THR A 269 -16.12 2.21 21.09
CA THR A 269 -14.80 1.56 21.11
C THR A 269 -14.79 0.21 20.39
N ARG A 270 -15.94 -0.21 19.87
CA ARG A 270 -16.12 -1.55 19.28
C ARG A 270 -15.81 -1.54 17.80
N TRP A 271 -14.84 -2.37 17.41
CA TRP A 271 -14.55 -2.68 16.01
C TRP A 271 -15.47 -3.80 15.50
N ILE A 272 -15.92 -3.64 14.25
CA ILE A 272 -16.73 -4.60 13.52
C ILE A 272 -15.97 -4.96 12.25
N ALA A 273 -15.78 -6.26 12.00
CA ALA A 273 -15.22 -6.75 10.76
C ALA A 273 -16.31 -6.84 9.70
N ASP A 274 -16.07 -6.24 8.54
CA ASP A 274 -16.95 -6.36 7.39
C ASP A 274 -16.50 -7.47 6.46
N ASP A 275 -17.47 -8.06 5.76
CA ASP A 275 -17.20 -8.99 4.66
C ASP A 275 -16.74 -8.21 3.42
N ALA A 276 -15.51 -8.47 2.98
CA ALA A 276 -14.98 -7.91 1.74
C ALA A 276 -15.38 -8.78 0.54
N PRO A 277 -15.81 -8.18 -0.59
CA PRO A 277 -16.09 -8.91 -1.84
C PRO A 277 -14.81 -9.37 -2.56
N ASP A 278 -13.63 -9.01 -2.07
CA ASP A 278 -12.33 -9.35 -2.64
C ASP A 278 -11.30 -9.60 -1.53
N THR A 279 -10.42 -10.57 -1.73
CA THR A 279 -9.41 -10.98 -0.74
C THR A 279 -8.03 -10.41 -1.00
N ARG A 280 -7.84 -9.53 -1.99
CA ARG A 280 -6.54 -8.87 -2.21
C ARG A 280 -6.21 -7.95 -1.06
N ALA A 281 -4.91 -7.72 -0.85
CA ALA A 281 -4.43 -6.83 0.19
C ALA A 281 -4.88 -5.39 -0.08
N LEU A 282 -5.48 -4.77 0.92
CA LEU A 282 -5.85 -3.36 0.92
C LEU A 282 -4.72 -2.56 1.55
N ARG A 283 -4.39 -1.39 0.97
CA ARG A 283 -3.28 -0.53 1.38
C ARG A 283 -3.75 0.73 2.10
N ALA A 284 -4.80 1.36 1.58
CA ALA A 284 -5.36 2.57 2.16
C ALA A 284 -6.89 2.52 2.16
N GLY A 285 -7.48 3.22 3.11
CA GLY A 285 -8.92 3.33 3.27
C GLY A 285 -9.30 4.75 3.69
N TRP A 286 -10.51 5.15 3.34
CA TRP A 286 -11.15 6.39 3.78
C TRP A 286 -12.59 6.11 4.16
N ILE A 287 -13.08 6.86 5.15
CA ILE A 287 -14.45 6.75 5.63
C ILE A 287 -14.94 8.14 6.07
N ASP A 288 -16.21 8.45 5.84
CA ASP A 288 -16.88 9.60 6.44
C ASP A 288 -17.84 9.19 7.56
N ASP A 289 -18.40 10.19 8.26
CA ASP A 289 -19.29 9.97 9.39
C ASP A 289 -20.67 9.40 9.01
N THR A 290 -21.00 9.35 7.72
CA THR A 290 -22.21 8.65 7.22
C THR A 290 -21.95 7.16 6.99
N GLY A 291 -20.70 6.72 7.19
CA GLY A 291 -20.24 5.36 6.92
C GLY A 291 -19.95 5.09 5.44
N ARG A 292 -20.03 6.10 4.56
CA ARG A 292 -19.57 5.95 3.18
C ARG A 292 -18.07 5.77 3.23
N ALA A 293 -17.56 4.80 2.49
CA ALA A 293 -16.18 4.39 2.60
C ALA A 293 -15.59 3.92 1.28
N LEU A 294 -14.27 4.01 1.20
CA LEU A 294 -13.45 3.60 0.06
C LEU A 294 -12.23 2.83 0.59
N ALA A 295 -11.85 1.74 -0.06
CA ALA A 295 -10.60 1.05 0.19
C ALA A 295 -9.92 0.65 -1.11
N VAL A 296 -8.60 0.82 -1.19
CA VAL A 296 -7.82 0.52 -2.41
C VAL A 296 -6.63 -0.37 -2.09
N GLY A 297 -6.10 -1.10 -3.06
CA GLY A 297 -4.98 -2.00 -2.80
C GLY A 297 -4.34 -2.68 -4.00
N ARG A 298 -3.89 -3.92 -3.80
CA ARG A 298 -3.14 -4.72 -4.79
C ARG A 298 -3.95 -4.99 -6.06
N ASN A 299 -3.25 -4.92 -7.19
CA ASN A 299 -3.75 -5.24 -8.53
C ASN A 299 -5.03 -4.45 -8.90
N GLY A 300 -5.10 -3.18 -8.50
CA GLY A 300 -6.19 -2.28 -8.88
C GLY A 300 -7.51 -2.53 -8.17
N VAL A 301 -7.49 -3.26 -7.05
CA VAL A 301 -8.71 -3.43 -6.24
C VAL A 301 -9.15 -2.08 -5.68
N ILE A 302 -10.42 -1.75 -5.92
CA ILE A 302 -11.12 -0.63 -5.32
C ILE A 302 -12.44 -1.17 -4.78
N LEU A 303 -12.68 -0.96 -3.49
CA LEU A 303 -13.90 -1.34 -2.79
C LEU A 303 -14.62 -0.07 -2.34
N GLU A 304 -15.91 0.02 -2.64
CA GLU A 304 -16.77 1.14 -2.27
C GLU A 304 -17.89 0.68 -1.35
N ARG A 305 -18.26 1.56 -0.43
CA ARG A 305 -19.41 1.40 0.46
C ARG A 305 -20.22 2.68 0.44
N ALA A 306 -21.52 2.56 0.19
CA ALA A 306 -22.40 3.72 0.02
C ALA A 306 -22.74 4.45 1.34
N GLY A 307 -22.75 3.74 2.46
CA GLY A 307 -23.14 4.31 3.76
C GLY A 307 -23.35 3.24 4.84
N GLU A 308 -23.80 3.67 6.02
CA GLU A 308 -24.23 2.76 7.08
C GLU A 308 -25.32 1.78 6.64
N GLY A 309 -25.28 0.52 7.12
CA GLY A 309 -26.19 -0.54 6.69
C GLY A 309 -25.88 -1.17 5.33
N GLU A 310 -25.10 -0.51 4.47
CA GLU A 310 -24.75 -1.00 3.13
C GLU A 310 -23.49 -1.88 3.16
N GLY A 311 -23.47 -2.88 2.27
CA GLY A 311 -22.32 -3.75 2.04
C GLY A 311 -21.24 -3.11 1.15
N TRP A 312 -20.08 -3.75 1.09
CA TRP A 312 -19.01 -3.35 0.18
C TRP A 312 -19.24 -3.92 -1.21
N ILE A 313 -19.04 -3.09 -2.23
CA ILE A 313 -19.03 -3.49 -3.64
C ILE A 313 -17.64 -3.26 -4.22
N ARG A 314 -17.23 -4.13 -5.15
CA ARG A 314 -16.01 -3.90 -5.92
C ARG A 314 -16.33 -2.95 -7.07
N ALA A 315 -15.61 -1.84 -7.15
CA ALA A 315 -15.71 -0.94 -8.29
C ALA A 315 -15.00 -1.57 -9.51
N GLU A 316 -15.61 -1.44 -10.68
CA GLU A 316 -14.97 -1.79 -11.94
C GLU A 316 -13.92 -0.73 -12.28
N THR A 317 -12.73 -1.19 -12.65
CA THR A 317 -11.64 -0.32 -13.07
C THR A 317 -11.01 -0.94 -14.31
N GLU A 318 -10.60 -0.12 -15.27
CA GLU A 318 -9.85 -0.57 -16.44
C GLU A 318 -8.36 -0.84 -16.10
N SER A 319 -8.01 -0.92 -14.81
CA SER A 319 -6.64 -0.82 -14.33
C SER A 319 -6.25 -1.96 -13.41
N GLU A 320 -5.20 -2.71 -13.76
CA GLU A 320 -4.58 -3.71 -12.88
C GLU A 320 -3.48 -3.12 -11.98
N ARG A 321 -3.41 -1.79 -11.87
CA ARG A 321 -2.32 -1.07 -11.18
C ARG A 321 -2.37 -1.21 -9.68
N HIS A 322 -1.23 -1.35 -9.01
CA HIS A 322 -1.23 -1.44 -7.55
C HIS A 322 -1.54 -0.07 -6.93
N LEU A 323 -2.68 0.06 -6.24
CA LEU A 323 -3.04 1.27 -5.52
C LEU A 323 -2.47 1.20 -4.09
N ARG A 324 -1.78 2.27 -3.69
CA ARG A 324 -1.03 2.36 -2.43
C ARG A 324 -1.65 3.34 -1.45
N THR A 325 -2.18 4.45 -1.96
CA THR A 325 -2.82 5.48 -1.15
C THR A 325 -4.04 6.07 -1.85
N LEU A 326 -4.83 6.85 -1.14
CA LEU A 326 -5.98 7.58 -1.65
C LEU A 326 -6.18 8.85 -0.85
N PHE A 327 -6.91 9.80 -1.41
CA PHE A 327 -7.44 10.94 -0.68
C PHE A 327 -8.78 11.37 -1.27
N VAL A 328 -9.55 12.14 -0.50
CA VAL A 328 -10.83 12.69 -0.95
C VAL A 328 -10.78 14.21 -0.82
N LEU A 329 -10.98 14.91 -1.93
CA LEU A 329 -10.92 16.37 -1.99
C LEU A 329 -12.17 16.91 -2.69
N GLN A 330 -12.97 17.71 -1.98
CA GLN A 330 -14.18 18.36 -2.52
C GLN A 330 -15.12 17.36 -3.23
N GLY A 331 -15.35 16.19 -2.62
CA GLY A 331 -16.21 15.13 -3.18
C GLY A 331 -15.56 14.28 -4.28
N THR A 332 -14.41 14.70 -4.82
CA THR A 332 -13.62 13.90 -5.75
C THR A 332 -12.77 12.91 -4.99
N MET A 333 -12.86 11.63 -5.34
CA MET A 333 -12.01 10.59 -4.77
C MET A 333 -10.85 10.32 -5.72
N VAL A 334 -9.64 10.27 -5.17
CA VAL A 334 -8.42 10.02 -5.94
C VAL A 334 -7.69 8.82 -5.33
N ALA A 335 -7.37 7.84 -6.15
CA ALA A 335 -6.57 6.69 -5.78
C ALA A 335 -5.24 6.75 -6.52
N LEU A 336 -4.15 6.52 -5.79
CA LEU A 336 -2.79 6.69 -6.28
C LEU A 336 -2.00 5.41 -6.03
N GLY A 337 -0.98 5.15 -6.85
CA GLY A 337 -0.10 4.03 -6.57
C GLY A 337 1.00 3.82 -7.59
N SER A 338 1.22 2.56 -7.91
CA SER A 338 2.33 2.06 -8.71
C SER A 338 1.89 1.08 -9.80
N ASP A 339 2.76 0.97 -10.79
CA ASP A 339 2.94 -0.17 -11.70
C ASP A 339 1.77 -0.50 -12.63
N LEU A 340 2.01 -0.41 -13.94
CA LEU A 340 1.17 -1.05 -14.95
C LEU A 340 1.59 -2.52 -15.07
N PHE A 341 0.69 -3.47 -14.80
CA PHE A 341 0.91 -4.84 -15.22
C PHE A 341 0.73 -4.92 -16.74
N VAL A 342 1.84 -4.84 -17.49
CA VAL A 342 1.79 -4.89 -18.96
C VAL A 342 1.76 -6.35 -19.41
N ASN A 343 0.58 -6.93 -19.51
CA ASN A 343 0.43 -8.16 -20.28
C ASN A 343 0.32 -7.81 -21.77
N ARG A 344 1.43 -7.84 -22.52
CA ARG A 344 1.41 -7.61 -23.99
C ARG A 344 0.79 -8.80 -24.71
N LEU A 345 -0.53 -8.95 -24.64
CA LEU A 345 -1.28 -9.87 -25.53
C LEU A 345 -2.20 -9.15 -26.52
N LEU A 346 -2.41 -7.83 -26.41
CA LEU A 346 -3.44 -7.12 -27.22
C LEU A 346 -2.99 -5.83 -27.93
N ARG A 347 -1.70 -5.68 -28.27
CA ARG A 347 -1.23 -4.56 -29.12
C ARG A 347 -0.57 -4.97 -30.44
N ALA A 348 -0.89 -6.16 -30.95
CA ALA A 348 -0.55 -6.52 -32.32
C ALA A 348 -1.84 -6.76 -33.10
N LEU A 349 -2.37 -5.70 -33.71
CA LEU A 349 -2.83 -5.64 -35.10
C LEU A 349 -3.53 -4.27 -35.34
N PRO A 350 -2.98 -3.38 -36.18
CA PRO A 350 -3.78 -2.31 -36.75
C PRO A 350 -4.77 -2.93 -37.75
N PHE A 351 -6.06 -2.74 -37.54
CA PHE A 351 -7.04 -2.91 -38.60
C PHE A 351 -6.69 -1.92 -39.72
N ARG A 352 -6.35 -2.46 -40.91
CA ARG A 352 -6.31 -1.70 -42.16
C ARG A 352 -7.71 -1.58 -42.73
#